data_AF-A0A944SW27-F1
#
_entry.id   AF-A0A944SW27-F1
#
_cell.length_a   1.000
_cell.length_b   1.000
_cell.length_c   1.000
_cell.angle_alpha   90.00
_cell.angle_beta   90.00
_cell.angle_gamma   90.00
#
_symmetry.space_group_name_H-M   'P 1'
#
loop_
_entity.id
_entity.type
_entity.pdbx_description
1 polymer ?
#
loop_
_entity_poly.entity_id
_entity_poly.type
_entity_poly.pdbx_seq_one_letter_code
_entity_poly.pdbx_strand_id
1 'polypeptide(L)'
;QQQLEQQRYLAGLLIAFGDVLGLFQQDAASFLAGDSDDAAKIEGLIAQRNQARADKDWAKADQVRDELTAMGVILEDAAGKTTWRRV
;
A
#
# COMPACT_ATOMS: atom_id res chain seq x y z
N GLN A 1 6.14 -29.19 -3.03
CA GLN A 1 6.10 -28.75 -4.44
C GLN A 1 4.69 -28.80 -5.03
N GLN A 2 3.93 -29.91 -4.87
CA GLN A 2 2.53 -29.99 -5.31
C GLN A 2 1.60 -28.88 -4.80
N GLN A 3 1.76 -28.44 -3.54
CA GLN A 3 0.91 -27.38 -2.96
C GLN A 3 1.10 -26.01 -3.64
N LEU A 4 2.32 -25.70 -4.09
CA LEU A 4 2.62 -24.45 -4.81
C LEU A 4 2.03 -24.47 -6.23
N GLU A 5 2.03 -25.62 -6.89
CA GLU A 5 1.41 -25.78 -8.21
C GLU A 5 -0.12 -25.64 -8.13
N GLN A 6 -0.74 -26.24 -7.10
CA GLN A 6 -2.17 -26.06 -6.84
C GLN A 6 -2.54 -24.60 -6.58
N GLN A 7 -1.74 -23.88 -5.79
CA GLN A 7 -1.97 -22.45 -5.54
C GLN A 7 -1.91 -21.62 -6.82
N ARG A 8 -0.94 -21.88 -7.71
CA ARG A 8 -0.83 -21.19 -9.00
C ARG A 8 -2.01 -21.47 -9.91
N TYR A 9 -2.46 -22.73 -9.96
CA TYR A 9 -3.62 -23.13 -10.77
C TYR A 9 -4.91 -22.43 -10.28
N LEU A 10 -5.16 -22.46 -8.97
CA LEU A 10 -6.35 -21.83 -8.38
C LEU A 10 -6.33 -20.30 -8.54
N ALA A 11 -5.15 -19.66 -8.40
CA ALA A 11 -5.00 -18.23 -8.63
C ALA A 11 -5.31 -17.87 -10.10
N GLY A 12 -4.83 -18.67 -11.07
CA GLY A 12 -5.14 -18.46 -12.48
C GLY A 12 -6.63 -18.63 -12.79
N LEU A 13 -7.28 -19.62 -12.19
CA LEU A 13 -8.71 -19.84 -12.35
C LEU A 13 -9.55 -18.68 -11.81
N LEU A 14 -9.16 -18.13 -10.65
CA LEU A 14 -9.82 -16.98 -10.04
C LEU A 14 -9.75 -15.74 -10.94
N ILE A 15 -8.58 -15.48 -11.54
CA ILE A 15 -8.40 -14.35 -12.47
C ILE A 15 -9.26 -14.55 -13.72
N ALA A 16 -9.26 -15.75 -14.31
CA ALA A 16 -10.07 -16.04 -15.49
C ALA A 16 -11.58 -15.85 -15.25
N PHE A 17 -12.08 -16.20 -14.06
CA PHE A 17 -13.47 -15.90 -13.69
C PHE A 17 -13.70 -14.40 -13.44
N GLY A 18 -12.71 -13.71 -12.87
CA GLY A 18 -12.72 -12.25 -12.78
C GLY A 18 -12.89 -11.60 -14.15
N ASP A 19 -12.12 -12.03 -15.14
CA ASP A 19 -12.17 -11.49 -16.50
C ASP A 19 -13.56 -11.62 -17.14
N VAL A 20 -14.21 -12.78 -16.98
CA VAL A 20 -15.57 -13.03 -17.49
C VAL A 20 -16.61 -12.14 -16.80
N LEU A 21 -16.43 -11.89 -15.50
CA LEU A 21 -17.34 -11.07 -14.69
C LEU A 21 -17.00 -9.57 -14.72
N GLY A 22 -15.91 -9.18 -15.39
CA GLY A 22 -15.41 -7.80 -15.39
C GLY A 22 -14.78 -7.33 -14.07
N LEU A 23 -14.31 -8.26 -13.23
CA LEU A 23 -13.64 -8.01 -11.95
C LEU A 23 -12.12 -8.15 -12.09
N PHE A 24 -11.35 -7.58 -11.15
CA PHE A 24 -9.87 -7.65 -11.12
C PHE A 24 -9.15 -7.05 -12.34
N GLN A 25 -9.74 -6.05 -12.98
CA GLN A 25 -9.21 -5.44 -14.21
C GLN A 25 -7.97 -4.54 -14.01
N GLN A 26 -7.64 -4.24 -12.76
CA GLN A 26 -6.49 -3.44 -12.39
C GLN A 26 -5.42 -4.33 -11.76
N ASP A 27 -4.16 -3.96 -11.95
CA ASP A 27 -3.07 -4.70 -11.32
C ASP A 27 -3.17 -4.62 -9.79
N ALA A 28 -2.66 -5.65 -9.11
CA ALA A 28 -2.79 -5.75 -7.66
C ALA A 28 -2.11 -4.59 -6.92
N ALA A 29 -1.01 -4.04 -7.44
CA ALA A 29 -0.34 -2.92 -6.80
C ALA A 29 -1.17 -1.63 -6.92
N SER A 30 -1.76 -1.36 -8.10
CA SER A 30 -2.67 -0.23 -8.30
C SER A 30 -3.95 -0.37 -7.46
N PHE A 31 -4.52 -1.58 -7.38
CA PHE A 31 -5.69 -1.82 -6.52
C PHE A 31 -5.40 -1.55 -5.05
N LEU A 32 -4.23 -1.99 -4.57
CA LEU A 32 -3.81 -1.82 -3.18
C LEU A 32 -3.34 -0.39 -2.86
N ALA A 33 -2.95 0.39 -3.87
CA ALA A 33 -2.62 1.81 -3.72
C ALA A 33 -3.88 2.67 -3.51
N GLY A 34 -5.04 2.27 -4.03
CA GLY A 34 -6.29 3.03 -3.92
C GLY A 34 -6.39 4.18 -4.95
N ASP A 35 -7.44 4.99 -4.85
CA ASP A 35 -7.74 6.06 -5.81
C ASP A 35 -6.69 7.19 -5.77
N SER A 36 -6.39 7.79 -6.94
CA SER A 36 -5.18 8.61 -7.14
C SER A 36 -5.09 9.87 -6.28
N ASP A 37 -6.24 10.42 -5.86
CA ASP A 37 -6.30 11.62 -5.03
C ASP A 37 -5.81 11.38 -3.59
N ASP A 38 -6.00 10.17 -3.06
CA ASP A 38 -5.51 9.78 -1.75
C ASP A 38 -3.99 9.57 -1.77
N ALA A 39 -3.45 9.04 -2.88
CA ALA A 39 -2.02 8.77 -3.03
C ALA A 39 -1.17 10.04 -2.93
N ALA A 40 -1.59 11.14 -3.58
CA ALA A 40 -0.88 12.42 -3.51
C ALA A 40 -0.88 12.99 -2.08
N LYS A 41 -1.98 12.82 -1.35
CA LYS A 41 -2.10 13.26 0.05
C LYS A 41 -1.19 12.44 0.98
N ILE A 42 -1.15 11.12 0.77
CA ILE A 42 -0.29 10.20 1.52
C ILE A 42 1.19 10.50 1.28
N GLU A 43 1.61 10.72 0.03
CA GLU A 43 2.99 11.11 -0.27
C GLU A 43 3.37 12.45 0.38
N GLY A 44 2.45 13.42 0.41
CA GLY A 44 2.65 14.69 1.12
C GLY A 44 2.83 14.52 2.64
N LEU A 45 2.08 13.60 3.27
CA LEU A 45 2.24 13.26 4.67
C LEU A 45 3.58 12.53 4.92
N ILE A 46 3.97 11.60 4.05
CA ILE A 46 5.28 10.92 4.13
C ILE A 46 6.43 11.91 4.03
N ALA A 47 6.33 12.90 3.13
CA ALA A 47 7.33 13.97 3.02
C ALA A 47 7.41 14.79 4.31
N GLN A 48 6.27 15.17 4.89
CA GLN A 48 6.22 15.88 6.18
C GLN A 48 6.85 15.08 7.32
N ARG A 49 6.57 13.77 7.39
CA ARG A 49 7.20 12.86 8.36
C ARG A 49 8.72 12.82 8.17
N ASN A 50 9.19 12.68 6.92
CA ASN A 50 10.62 12.62 6.62
C ASN A 50 11.34 13.92 6.99
N GLN A 51 10.71 15.05 6.74
CA GLN A 51 11.21 16.36 7.16
C GLN A 51 11.24 16.47 8.69
N ALA A 52 10.17 16.07 9.39
CA ALA A 52 10.14 16.05 10.85
C ALA A 52 11.24 15.15 11.45
N ARG A 53 11.53 14.00 10.84
CA ARG A 53 12.66 13.13 11.24
C ARG A 53 14.01 13.81 10.99
N ALA A 54 14.18 14.54 9.89
CA ALA A 54 15.41 15.29 9.60
C ALA A 54 15.62 16.44 10.59
N ASP A 55 14.54 17.12 10.96
CA ASP A 55 14.52 18.22 11.94
C ASP A 55 14.58 17.71 13.40
N LYS A 56 14.64 16.38 13.61
CA LYS A 56 14.60 15.70 14.92
C LYS A 56 13.34 15.98 15.75
N ASP A 57 12.25 16.35 15.08
CA ASP A 57 10.93 16.50 15.65
C ASP A 57 10.19 15.15 15.64
N TRP A 58 10.53 14.33 16.64
CA TRP A 58 9.95 13.00 16.79
C TRP A 58 8.45 13.03 17.09
N ALA A 59 7.97 14.06 17.79
CA ALA A 59 6.56 14.20 18.15
C ALA A 59 5.70 14.43 16.89
N LYS A 60 6.15 15.32 15.99
CA LYS A 60 5.46 15.58 14.73
C LYS A 60 5.52 14.38 13.77
N ALA A 61 6.65 13.66 13.75
CA ALA A 61 6.75 12.43 12.96
C ALA A 61 5.77 11.34 13.42
N ASP A 62 5.57 11.18 14.74
CA ASP A 62 4.62 10.21 15.28
C ASP A 62 3.17 10.63 15.04
N GLN A 63 2.85 11.93 15.17
CA GLN A 63 1.54 12.47 14.84
C GLN A 63 1.14 12.19 13.38
N VAL A 64 2.05 12.39 12.43
CA VAL A 64 1.81 12.11 11.01
C VAL A 64 1.66 10.61 10.75
N ARG A 65 2.38 9.76 11.47
CA ARG A 65 2.22 8.30 11.39
C ARG A 65 0.84 7.87 11.86
N ASP A 66 0.35 8.45 12.94
CA ASP A 66 -0.96 8.12 13.49
C ASP A 66 -2.08 8.63 12.57
N GLU A 67 -1.92 9.78 11.92
CA GLU A 67 -2.83 10.28 10.88
C GLU A 67 -2.88 9.33 9.68
N LEU A 68 -1.73 8.86 9.19
CA LEU A 68 -1.66 7.86 8.12
C LEU A 68 -2.32 6.54 8.54
N THR A 69 -2.09 6.09 9.78
CA THR A 69 -2.73 4.87 10.31
C THR A 69 -4.25 5.04 10.41
N ALA A 70 -4.73 6.22 10.81
CA ALA A 70 -6.16 6.54 10.87
C ALA A 70 -6.82 6.57 9.48
N MET A 71 -6.05 6.90 8.43
CA MET A 71 -6.48 6.78 7.03
C MET A 71 -6.45 5.34 6.50
N GLY A 72 -6.07 4.35 7.31
CA GLY A 72 -5.90 2.96 6.90
C GLY A 72 -4.62 2.72 6.10
N VAL A 73 -3.64 3.61 6.22
CA VAL A 73 -2.36 3.53 5.49
C VAL A 73 -1.27 3.04 6.43
N ILE A 74 -0.72 1.87 6.13
CA ILE A 74 0.42 1.30 6.83
C ILE A 74 1.70 1.68 6.08
N LEU A 75 2.64 2.28 6.81
CA LEU A 75 3.99 2.57 6.34
C LEU A 75 4.91 1.38 6.62
N GLU A 76 5.56 0.87 5.57
CA GLU A 76 6.64 -0.10 5.64
C GLU A 76 7.95 0.58 5.24
N ASP A 77 8.81 0.86 6.22
CA ASP A 77 10.17 1.34 5.96
C ASP A 77 11.10 0.12 5.76
N ALA A 78 11.53 -0.12 4.52
CA ALA A 78 12.47 -1.21 4.19
C ALA A 78 13.69 -0.66 3.44
N ALA A 79 14.89 -0.94 3.96
CA ALA A 79 16.18 -0.63 3.31
C ALA A 79 16.32 0.82 2.79
N GLY A 80 15.76 1.80 3.52
CA GLY A 80 15.82 3.22 3.15
C GLY A 80 14.76 3.67 2.15
N LYS A 81 13.84 2.79 1.74
CA LYS A 81 12.63 3.15 1.00
C LYS A 81 11.43 3.04 1.92
N THR A 82 10.65 4.11 2.01
CA THR A 82 9.33 4.11 2.65
C THR A 82 8.32 3.69 1.61
N THR A 83 7.83 2.45 1.70
CA THR A 83 6.67 1.98 0.95
C THR A 83 5.43 2.08 1.83
N TRP A 84 4.26 2.28 1.25
CA TRP A 84 3.01 2.30 2.00
C TRP A 84 1.98 1.41 1.32
N ARG A 85 1.09 0.83 2.11
CA ARG A 85 -0.09 0.11 1.62
C ARG A 85 -1.33 0.56 2.35
N ARG A 86 -2.47 0.52 1.68
CA ARG A 86 -3.77 0.64 2.34
C ARG A 86 -4.25 -0.73 2.86
N VAL A 87 -4.88 -0.75 4.02
CA VAL A 87 -5.58 -1.90 4.63
C VAL A 87 -7.04 -1.59 4.86
#